data_AF-A0A0C2N4I5-F1
#
_entry.id   AF-A0A0C2N4I5-F1
#
_cell.length_a   1.000
_cell.length_b   1.000
_cell.length_c   1.000
_cell.angle_alpha   90.00
_cell.angle_beta   90.00
_cell.angle_gamma   90.00
#
_symmetry.space_group_name_H-M   'P 1'
#
loop_
_entity.id
_entity.type
_entity.pdbx_description
1 polymer ?
#
loop_
_entity_poly.entity_id
_entity_poly.type
_entity_poly.pdbx_seq_one_letter_code
_entity_poly.pdbx_strand_id
1 'polypeptide(L)'
;MDVKRIPTLFSNEMQVPLKVSDFKIDKFKKCMYSLTEYGILQKCYGTRTALEHRQILINQDVRIVGIDFDTSNHYLYYHTKHSIVVMDMKMMIQSTIYTTSDLIYFLKLDLTEL
;
A
#
# COMPACT_ATOMS: atom_id res chain seq x y z
N MET A 1 6.38 32.56 -0.10
CA MET A 1 7.40 31.82 -0.87
C MET A 1 6.66 30.82 -1.74
N ASP A 2 6.64 31.06 -3.06
CA ASP A 2 5.99 30.17 -4.02
C ASP A 2 6.81 28.88 -4.11
N VAL A 3 6.36 27.84 -3.41
CA VAL A 3 6.91 26.51 -3.56
C VAL A 3 6.53 26.06 -4.98
N LYS A 4 7.49 26.10 -5.91
CA LYS A 4 7.36 25.53 -7.25
C LYS A 4 6.71 24.16 -7.12
N ARG A 5 5.42 24.06 -7.48
CA ARG A 5 4.66 22.82 -7.42
C ARG A 5 5.27 21.88 -8.45
N ILE A 6 6.06 20.92 -7.97
CA ILE A 6 6.52 19.81 -8.79
C ILE A 6 5.25 19.13 -9.30
N PRO A 7 5.03 19.00 -10.62
CA PRO A 7 3.88 18.29 -11.14
C PRO A 7 3.95 16.85 -10.62
N THR A 8 2.95 16.43 -9.87
CA THR A 8 2.82 15.04 -9.44
C THR A 8 1.57 14.45 -10.08
N LEU A 9 1.56 13.13 -10.26
CA LEU A 9 0.40 12.40 -10.78
C LEU A 9 -0.81 12.47 -9.84
N PHE A 10 -0.63 12.93 -8.60
CA PHE A 10 -1.65 12.95 -7.56
C PHE A 10 -1.99 14.38 -7.13
N SER A 11 -3.27 14.62 -6.84
CA SER A 11 -3.69 15.88 -6.23
C SER A 11 -3.02 16.05 -4.85
N ASN A 12 -2.92 17.29 -4.37
CA ASN A 12 -2.22 17.59 -3.12
C ASN A 12 -2.80 16.81 -1.92
N GLU A 13 -4.11 16.58 -1.92
CA GLU A 13 -4.83 15.82 -0.89
C GLU A 13 -4.48 14.32 -0.89
N MET A 14 -3.99 13.81 -2.02
CA MET A 14 -3.58 12.43 -2.20
C MET A 14 -2.07 12.23 -2.04
N GLN A 15 -1.30 13.31 -1.94
CA GLN A 15 0.14 13.22 -1.73
C GLN A 15 0.44 12.76 -0.31
N VAL A 16 1.30 11.75 -0.21
CA VAL A 16 1.84 11.25 1.05
C VAL A 16 3.12 12.01 1.34
N PRO A 17 3.29 12.63 2.53
CA PRO A 17 4.49 13.41 2.85
C PRO A 17 5.74 12.55 3.06
N LEU A 18 5.58 11.23 2.97
CA LEU A 18 6.62 10.22 3.14
C LEU A 18 6.96 9.60 1.80
N LYS A 19 8.19 9.07 1.70
CA LYS A 19 8.60 8.31 0.52
C LYS A 19 7.77 7.03 0.41
N VAL A 20 7.04 6.92 -0.70
CA VAL A 20 6.26 5.72 -1.03
C VAL A 20 7.12 4.80 -1.88
N SER A 21 7.35 3.56 -1.43
CA SER A 21 8.11 2.54 -2.17
C SER A 21 7.22 1.72 -3.10
N ASP A 22 5.97 1.49 -2.72
CA ASP A 22 4.95 0.82 -3.52
C ASP A 22 3.56 1.32 -3.12
N PHE A 23 2.59 1.23 -4.03
CA PHE A 23 1.20 1.51 -3.72
C PHE A 23 0.24 0.59 -4.48
N LYS A 24 -0.94 0.36 -3.90
CA LYS A 24 -2.03 -0.40 -4.50
C LYS A 24 -3.34 0.38 -4.36
N ILE A 25 -4.20 0.27 -5.36
CA ILE A 25 -5.47 1.01 -5.41
C ILE A 25 -6.63 0.03 -5.33
N ASP A 26 -7.48 0.21 -4.33
CA ASP A 26 -8.82 -0.34 -4.31
C ASP A 26 -9.75 0.61 -5.07
N LYS A 27 -10.14 0.21 -6.29
CA LYS A 27 -11.05 1.00 -7.14
C LYS A 27 -12.50 0.95 -6.64
N PHE A 28 -12.90 -0.09 -5.90
CA PHE A 28 -14.26 -0.27 -5.42
C PHE A 28 -14.51 0.56 -4.16
N LYS A 29 -13.61 0.46 -3.16
CA LYS A 29 -13.68 1.29 -1.95
C LYS A 29 -13.10 2.68 -2.16
N LYS A 30 -12.46 2.93 -3.31
CA LYS A 30 -11.77 4.18 -3.63
C LYS A 30 -10.75 4.51 -2.55
N CYS A 31 -9.86 3.56 -2.29
CA CYS A 31 -8.77 3.69 -1.33
C CYS A 31 -7.42 3.37 -1.97
N MET A 32 -6.37 3.96 -1.43
CA MET A 32 -4.98 3.73 -1.79
C MET A 32 -4.24 3.22 -0.56
N TYR A 33 -3.49 2.14 -0.75
CA TYR A 33 -2.59 1.56 0.25
C TYR A 33 -1.17 1.87 -0.18
N SER A 34 -0.41 2.59 0.64
CA SER A 34 0.94 3.04 0.34
C SER A 34 1.92 2.40 1.31
N LEU A 35 2.93 1.71 0.79
CA LEU A 35 4.05 1.24 1.56
C LEU A 35 5.06 2.38 1.75
N THR A 36 5.44 2.62 3.00
CA THR A 36 6.38 3.64 3.43
C THR A 36 7.43 3.04 4.34
N GLU A 37 8.41 3.84 4.75
CA GLU A 37 9.43 3.42 5.72
C GLU A 37 8.85 2.99 7.09
N TYR A 38 7.62 3.39 7.43
CA TYR A 38 6.96 3.03 8.70
C TYR A 38 6.00 1.83 8.58
N GLY A 39 5.76 1.33 7.38
CA GLY A 39 4.74 0.32 7.10
C GLY A 39 3.68 0.83 6.12
N ILE A 40 2.44 0.36 6.30
CA ILE A 40 1.37 0.56 5.31
C ILE A 40 0.40 1.65 5.76
N LEU A 41 0.27 2.68 4.93
CA LEU A 41 -0.71 3.75 5.06
C LEU A 41 -1.93 3.49 4.18
N GLN A 42 -3.11 3.85 4.67
CA GLN A 42 -4.36 3.87 3.92
C GLN A 42 -4.84 5.31 3.74
N LYS A 43 -5.28 5.64 2.52
CA LYS A 43 -5.93 6.89 2.18
C LYS A 43 -7.12 6.63 1.27
N CYS A 44 -8.33 6.99 1.70
CA CYS A 44 -9.53 6.87 0.89
C CYS A 44 -9.91 8.21 0.25
N TYR A 45 -10.47 8.13 -0.96
CA TYR A 45 -10.80 9.25 -1.83
C TYR A 45 -12.22 9.16 -2.40
N GLY A 46 -13.07 8.30 -1.81
CA GLY A 46 -14.43 8.10 -2.27
C GLY A 46 -15.38 9.27 -2.01
N THR A 47 -15.06 10.13 -1.05
CA THR A 47 -15.82 11.33 -0.69
C THR A 47 -14.88 12.50 -0.43
N ARG A 48 -15.41 13.73 -0.52
CA ARG A 48 -14.65 14.94 -0.17
C ARG A 48 -14.14 14.90 1.27
N THR A 49 -15.00 14.45 2.19
CA THR A 49 -14.62 14.26 3.59
C THR A 49 -13.45 13.28 3.72
N ALA A 50 -13.44 12.14 3.02
CA ALA A 50 -12.32 11.19 3.06
C ALA A 50 -11.03 11.78 2.45
N LEU A 51 -11.14 12.60 1.42
CA LEU A 51 -10.01 13.33 0.83
C LEU A 51 -9.39 14.34 1.80
N GLU A 52 -10.16 14.91 2.72
CA GLU A 52 -9.65 15.86 3.73
C GLU A 52 -9.03 15.16 4.96
N HIS A 53 -9.39 13.90 5.23
CA HIS A 53 -8.83 13.13 6.35
C HIS A 53 -7.33 12.83 6.17
N ARG A 54 -6.58 12.71 7.26
CA ARG A 54 -5.17 12.26 7.17
C ARG A 54 -5.10 10.78 6.80
N GLN A 55 -3.96 10.36 6.25
CA GLN A 55 -3.66 8.94 6.04
C GLN A 55 -3.66 8.20 7.38
N ILE A 56 -4.14 6.96 7.37
CA ILE A 56 -4.20 6.09 8.55
C ILE A 56 -3.11 5.04 8.42
N LEU A 57 -2.28 4.87 9.45
CA LEU A 57 -1.33 3.76 9.52
C LEU A 57 -2.09 2.48 9.91
N ILE A 58 -2.29 1.60 8.94
CA ILE A 58 -3.04 0.34 9.13
C ILE A 58 -2.13 -0.83 9.51
N ASN A 59 -0.83 -0.70 9.25
CA ASN A 59 0.16 -1.66 9.70
C ASN A 59 1.49 -0.94 9.96
N GLN A 60 2.04 -1.11 11.17
CA GLN A 60 3.32 -0.55 11.58
C GLN A 60 4.38 -1.66 11.62
N ASP A 61 4.92 -2.02 10.46
CA ASP A 61 6.03 -2.96 10.34
C ASP A 61 7.03 -2.47 9.29
N VAL A 62 8.18 -2.02 9.76
CA VAL A 62 9.27 -1.49 8.93
C VAL A 62 9.98 -2.57 8.10
N ARG A 63 9.70 -3.85 8.36
CA ARG A 63 10.31 -4.99 7.66
C ARG A 63 9.55 -5.36 6.40
N ILE A 64 8.40 -4.73 6.13
CA ILE A 64 7.60 -4.99 4.94
C ILE A 64 8.37 -4.52 3.71
N VAL A 65 8.54 -5.43 2.76
CA VAL A 65 9.31 -5.21 1.53
C VAL A 65 8.40 -4.89 0.36
N GLY A 66 7.18 -5.42 0.36
CA GLY A 66 6.19 -5.13 -0.68
C GLY A 66 4.77 -5.48 -0.26
N ILE A 67 3.83 -4.94 -1.03
CA ILE A 67 2.39 -5.08 -0.82
C ILE A 67 1.71 -5.50 -2.11
N ASP A 68 0.62 -6.25 -2.00
CA ASP A 68 -0.29 -6.52 -3.10
C ASP A 68 -1.74 -6.49 -2.63
N PHE A 69 -2.67 -6.21 -3.53
CA PHE A 69 -4.08 -6.06 -3.17
C PHE A 69 -4.97 -6.85 -4.11
N ASP A 70 -5.71 -7.81 -3.54
CA ASP A 70 -6.77 -8.52 -4.26
C ASP A 70 -8.06 -7.72 -4.16
N THR A 71 -8.40 -7.04 -5.26
CA THR A 71 -9.62 -6.24 -5.38
C THR A 71 -10.90 -7.08 -5.31
N SER A 72 -10.83 -8.39 -5.59
CA SER A 72 -12.00 -9.27 -5.61
C SER A 72 -12.45 -9.59 -4.20
N ASN A 73 -11.51 -10.01 -3.36
CA ASN A 73 -11.79 -10.44 -1.99
C ASN A 73 -11.54 -9.36 -0.93
N HIS A 74 -10.96 -8.23 -1.32
CA HIS A 74 -10.56 -7.13 -0.43
C HIS A 74 -9.51 -7.56 0.60
N TYR A 75 -8.55 -8.38 0.15
CA TYR A 75 -7.40 -8.78 0.93
C TYR A 75 -6.18 -7.96 0.55
N LEU A 76 -5.50 -7.42 1.56
CA LEU A 76 -4.19 -6.81 1.40
C LEU A 76 -3.13 -7.82 1.81
N TYR A 77 -2.30 -8.21 0.85
CA TYR A 77 -1.13 -9.03 1.08
C TYR A 77 0.07 -8.14 1.32
N TYR A 78 0.91 -8.53 2.26
CA TYR A 78 2.22 -7.92 2.42
C TYR A 78 3.23 -8.97 2.83
N HIS A 79 4.48 -8.73 2.46
CA HIS A 79 5.55 -9.69 2.76
C HIS A 79 6.74 -9.00 3.38
N THR A 80 7.36 -9.73 4.31
CA THR A 80 8.71 -9.45 4.78
C THR A 80 9.69 -10.33 4.02
N LYS A 81 10.96 -10.30 4.40
CA LYS A 81 11.96 -11.23 3.85
C LYS A 81 11.64 -12.71 4.09
N HIS A 82 10.80 -13.05 5.07
CA HIS A 82 10.62 -14.43 5.55
C HIS A 82 9.16 -14.84 5.74
N SER A 83 8.21 -13.95 5.47
CA SER A 83 6.79 -14.24 5.68
C SER A 83 5.90 -13.53 4.70
N ILE A 84 4.76 -14.14 4.39
CA ILE A 84 3.65 -13.53 3.67
C ILE A 84 2.47 -13.48 4.64
N VAL A 85 1.89 -12.30 4.77
CA VAL A 85 0.74 -12.03 5.61
C VAL A 85 -0.40 -11.54 4.74
N VAL A 86 -1.61 -12.01 5.05
CA VAL A 86 -2.84 -11.50 4.46
C VAL A 86 -3.60 -10.72 5.53
N MET A 87 -4.14 -9.56 5.15
CA MET A 87 -5.00 -8.73 5.98
C MET A 87 -6.37 -8.60 5.31
N ASP A 88 -7.42 -9.00 6.03
CA ASP A 88 -8.80 -8.71 5.66
C ASP A 88 -9.08 -7.23 5.85
N MET A 89 -9.31 -6.48 4.77
CA MET A 89 -9.52 -5.03 4.85
C MET A 89 -10.92 -4.65 5.35
N LYS A 90 -11.86 -5.60 5.47
CA LYS A 90 -13.19 -5.35 6.04
C LYS A 90 -13.16 -5.53 7.54
N MET A 91 -12.52 -6.60 8.02
CA MET A 91 -12.46 -6.95 9.44
C MET A 91 -11.21 -6.40 10.15
N MET A 92 -10.21 -5.94 9.40
CA MET A 92 -8.90 -5.52 9.90
C MET A 92 -8.18 -6.63 10.69
N ILE A 93 -8.38 -7.88 10.26
CA ILE A 93 -7.74 -9.07 10.85
C ILE A 93 -6.63 -9.53 9.91
N GLN A 94 -5.48 -9.87 10.48
CA GLN A 94 -4.33 -10.37 9.71
C GLN A 94 -3.94 -11.79 10.11
N SER A 95 -3.40 -12.55 9.16
CA SER A 95 -2.90 -13.90 9.36
C SER A 95 -1.66 -14.16 8.50
N THR A 96 -0.63 -14.78 9.09
CA THR A 96 0.54 -15.23 8.35
C THR A 96 0.19 -16.50 7.60
N ILE A 97 0.21 -16.46 6.27
CA ILE A 97 -0.16 -17.59 5.41
C ILE A 97 1.06 -18.38 4.92
N TYR A 98 2.25 -17.81 5.06
CA TYR A 98 3.49 -18.46 4.67
C TYR A 98 4.65 -17.93 5.50
N THR A 99 5.53 -18.84 5.92
CA THR A 99 6.77 -18.54 6.63
C THR A 99 7.87 -19.45 6.10
N THR A 100 9.08 -18.91 5.93
CA THR A 100 10.25 -19.67 5.50
C THR A 100 11.52 -19.13 6.15
N SER A 101 12.55 -19.97 6.28
CA SER A 101 13.91 -19.53 6.62
C SER A 101 14.61 -18.85 5.44
N ASP A 102 14.19 -19.15 4.22
CA ASP A 102 14.77 -18.60 3.00
C ASP A 102 14.28 -17.16 2.75
N LEU A 103 14.92 -16.49 1.80
CA LEU A 103 14.55 -15.13 1.42
C LEU A 103 13.44 -15.14 0.37
N ILE A 104 12.34 -14.47 0.69
CA ILE A 104 11.26 -14.19 -0.25
C ILE A 104 11.65 -12.97 -1.08
N TYR A 105 11.72 -13.15 -2.39
CA TYR A 105 11.92 -12.07 -3.36
C TYR A 105 10.81 -12.09 -4.40
N PHE A 106 10.22 -10.93 -4.65
CA PHE A 106 9.32 -10.75 -5.79
C PHE A 106 10.11 -10.26 -7.00
N LEU A 107 10.18 -11.11 -8.03
CA LEU A 107 10.73 -10.74 -9.32
C LEU A 107 9.63 -10.08 -10.15
N LYS A 108 9.69 -8.75 -10.30
CA LYS A 108 8.82 -8.06 -11.27
C LYS A 108 9.41 -8.29 -12.66
N LEU A 109 8.83 -9.22 -13.40
CA LEU A 109 9.17 -9.46 -14.79
C LEU A 109 8.38 -8.49 -15.66
N ASP A 110 9.04 -7.48 -16.20
CA ASP A 110 8.49 -6.70 -17.30
C ASP A 110 8.66 -7.52 -18.58
N LEU A 111 7.63 -8.30 -18.93
CA LEU A 111 7.56 -9.02 -20.20
C LEU A 111 7.25 -8.03 -21.33
N THR A 112 8.22 -7.19 -21.67
CA THR A 112 8.25 -6.49 -22.95
C THR A 112 8.94 -7.40 -23.96
N GLU A 113 8.21 -7.76 -25.03
CA GLU A 113 8.60 -8.58 -26.19
C GLU A 113 8.26 -10.08 -26.13
N LEU A 114 7.11 -10.41 -26.71
CA LEU A 114 6.85 -11.61 -27.50
C LEU A 114 6.02 -11.22 -28.73
#